data_AF-A0A401QF00-F1
#
_entry.id   AF-A0A401QF00-F1
#
_cell.length_a   1.000
_cell.length_b   1.000
_cell.length_c   1.000
_cell.angle_alpha   90.00
_cell.angle_beta   90.00
_cell.angle_gamma   90.00
#
_symmetry.space_group_name_H-M   'P 1'
#
loop_
_entity.id
_entity.type
_entity.pdbx_description
1 polymer ?
#
loop_
_entity_poly.entity_id
_entity_poly.type
_entity_poly.pdbx_seq_one_letter_code
_entity_poly.pdbx_strand_id
1 'polypeptide(L)'
;PILSTSYIDRFLKDFLETAEQHFMRGQRVIYYVLVDNVSKVPALKLSPERTMTVLHVPKFSRWQDISMMRMEQISTLIQERIRHEVTYLFCLDVDLLFVGHFGPEALGDLVAQLQAGVYPNAPKSFTFEQRPQSAAYIAPGQGDYYYHAALFGGRPELVYNLTRACMAGVSKDKVTGIEAVWHEESHLNRYFLDHKPTKLLSHEFCWDRTPRSYIKLPRIKWIPEEYKIVRGA
;
A
#
# COMPACT_ATOMS: atom_id res chain seq x y z
N PRO A 1 2.29 -1.30 7.03
CA PRO A 1 0.81 -1.37 7.21
C PRO A 1 0.53 -1.65 8.69
N ILE A 2 -0.57 -1.13 9.25
CA ILE A 2 -0.99 -1.44 10.63
C ILE A 2 -1.56 -2.86 10.62
N LEU A 3 -0.93 -3.77 11.34
CA LEU A 3 -1.33 -5.16 11.36
C LEU A 3 -2.06 -5.48 12.66
N SER A 4 -3.32 -5.88 12.54
CA SER A 4 -4.00 -6.53 13.65
C SER A 4 -3.42 -7.92 13.87
N THR A 5 -3.59 -8.46 15.08
CA THR A 5 -3.03 -9.76 15.46
C THR A 5 -3.38 -10.89 14.46
N SER A 6 -4.58 -10.90 13.87
CA SER A 6 -4.97 -11.90 12.86
C SER A 6 -4.15 -11.81 11.57
N TYR A 7 -3.81 -10.59 11.13
CA TYR A 7 -2.95 -10.36 9.98
C TYR A 7 -1.49 -10.71 10.28
N ILE A 8 -1.02 -10.43 11.50
CA ILE A 8 0.33 -10.81 11.93
C ILE A 8 0.49 -12.33 11.87
N ASP A 9 -0.41 -13.05 12.53
CA ASP A 9 -0.38 -14.50 12.62
C ASP A 9 -0.47 -15.17 11.24
N ARG A 10 -1.19 -14.55 10.29
CA ARG A 10 -1.39 -15.15 8.97
C ARG A 10 -0.33 -14.81 7.93
N PHE A 11 0.07 -13.54 7.83
CA PHE A 11 0.78 -13.05 6.64
C PHE A 11 2.21 -12.57 6.92
N LEU A 12 2.48 -12.03 8.12
CA LEU A 12 3.71 -11.25 8.33
C LEU A 12 4.99 -12.07 8.12
N LYS A 13 4.98 -13.34 8.55
CA LYS A 13 6.14 -14.22 8.37
C LYS A 13 6.46 -14.44 6.90
N ASP A 14 5.48 -14.92 6.13
CA ASP A 14 5.65 -15.24 4.71
C ASP A 14 5.99 -13.97 3.89
N PHE A 15 5.37 -12.83 4.23
CA PHE A 15 5.69 -11.53 3.65
C PHE A 15 7.17 -11.18 3.84
N LEU A 16 7.67 -11.23 5.09
CA LEU A 16 9.06 -10.84 5.38
C LEU A 16 10.07 -11.85 4.82
N GLU A 17 9.80 -13.15 4.91
CA GLU A 17 10.68 -14.19 4.37
C GLU A 17 10.81 -14.07 2.84
N THR A 18 9.71 -13.82 2.14
CA THR A 18 9.76 -13.61 0.68
C THR A 18 10.36 -12.25 0.33
N ALA A 19 10.17 -11.20 1.14
CA ALA A 19 10.84 -9.92 0.96
C ALA A 19 12.37 -10.05 1.08
N GLU A 20 12.90 -10.82 2.03
CA GLU A 20 14.35 -11.09 2.13
C GLU A 20 14.89 -11.77 0.86
N GLN A 21 14.09 -12.61 0.21
CA GLN A 21 14.49 -13.34 -1.00
C GLN A 21 14.48 -12.50 -2.28
N HIS A 22 13.77 -11.36 -2.30
CA HIS A 22 13.41 -10.68 -3.54
C HIS A 22 13.46 -9.15 -3.51
N PHE A 23 13.20 -8.51 -2.36
CA PHE A 23 13.07 -7.07 -2.24
C PHE A 23 14.44 -6.40 -2.04
N MET A 24 14.80 -5.55 -2.99
CA MET A 24 15.98 -4.67 -2.95
C MET A 24 17.24 -5.43 -2.55
N ARG A 25 17.47 -6.59 -3.18
CA ARG A 25 18.65 -7.42 -2.90
C ARG A 25 19.93 -6.65 -3.19
N GLY A 26 20.89 -6.77 -2.27
CA GLY A 26 22.15 -6.04 -2.33
C GLY A 26 22.04 -4.56 -2.00
N GLN A 27 20.87 -4.08 -1.54
CA GLN A 27 20.67 -2.73 -1.05
C GLN A 27 20.42 -2.73 0.45
N ARG A 28 20.73 -1.60 1.10
CA ARG A 28 20.38 -1.34 2.50
C ARG A 28 18.88 -1.19 2.63
N VAL A 29 18.27 -1.94 3.54
CA VAL A 29 16.81 -1.95 3.75
C VAL A 29 16.49 -1.86 5.24
N ILE A 30 15.52 -1.00 5.55
CA ILE A 30 14.91 -0.94 6.88
C ILE A 30 13.45 -1.35 6.73
N TYR A 31 13.05 -2.39 7.44
CA TYR A 31 11.65 -2.78 7.54
C TYR A 31 10.99 -2.03 8.70
N TYR A 32 9.93 -1.26 8.43
CA TYR A 32 9.08 -0.69 9.47
C TYR A 32 7.79 -1.50 9.58
N VAL A 33 7.64 -2.19 10.71
CA VAL A 33 6.53 -3.13 10.95
C VAL A 33 5.64 -2.56 12.04
N LEU A 34 4.43 -2.10 11.66
CA LEU A 34 3.45 -1.49 12.57
C LEU A 34 2.44 -2.55 13.00
N VAL A 35 2.36 -2.85 14.29
CA VAL A 35 1.59 -3.99 14.81
C VAL A 35 0.82 -3.63 16.07
N ASP A 36 -0.37 -4.23 16.26
CA ASP A 36 -1.12 -4.12 17.52
C ASP A 36 -0.55 -4.99 18.64
N ASN A 37 0.30 -5.97 18.30
CA ASN A 37 0.92 -6.87 19.25
C ASN A 37 2.36 -7.22 18.84
N VAL A 38 3.32 -6.52 19.45
CA VAL A 38 4.76 -6.70 19.20
C VAL A 38 5.27 -8.12 19.52
N SER A 39 4.63 -8.83 20.46
CA SER A 39 5.04 -10.18 20.86
C SER A 39 4.79 -11.24 19.79
N LYS A 40 3.92 -10.92 18.82
CA LYS A 40 3.55 -11.81 17.70
C LYS A 40 4.43 -11.64 16.48
N VAL A 41 5.33 -10.66 16.46
CA VAL A 41 6.23 -10.44 15.32
C VAL A 41 7.21 -11.62 15.22
N PRO A 42 7.31 -12.28 14.05
CA PRO A 42 8.17 -13.45 13.90
C PRO A 42 9.64 -13.06 14.03
N ALA A 43 10.43 -13.92 14.69
CA ALA A 43 11.88 -13.81 14.66
C ALA A 43 12.37 -14.16 13.25
N LEU A 44 13.06 -13.22 12.60
CA LEU A 44 13.61 -13.41 11.26
C LEU A 44 15.10 -13.10 11.25
N LYS A 45 15.87 -13.95 10.55
CA LYS A 45 17.28 -13.68 10.26
C LYS A 45 17.36 -12.80 9.02
N LEU A 46 17.68 -11.53 9.22
CA LEU A 46 17.86 -10.57 8.13
C LEU A 46 19.25 -10.73 7.50
N SER A 47 19.32 -10.46 6.20
CA SER A 47 20.58 -10.40 5.45
C SER A 47 21.44 -9.21 5.91
N PRO A 48 22.75 -9.19 5.60
CA PRO A 48 23.63 -8.08 5.95
C PRO A 48 23.08 -6.72 5.49
N GLU A 49 23.29 -5.69 6.32
CA GLU A 49 22.82 -4.31 6.09
C GLU A 49 21.30 -4.13 6.00
N ARG A 50 20.55 -5.09 6.54
CA ARG A 50 19.10 -5.00 6.66
C ARG A 50 18.70 -5.03 8.12
N THR A 51 17.77 -4.16 8.48
CA THR A 51 17.28 -4.02 9.86
C THR A 51 15.76 -4.00 9.89
N MET A 52 15.19 -4.30 11.05
CA MET A 52 13.75 -4.24 11.26
C MET A 52 13.46 -3.41 12.51
N THR A 53 12.59 -2.42 12.35
CA THR A 53 12.03 -1.61 13.42
C THR A 53 10.57 -1.98 13.57
N VAL A 54 10.22 -2.50 14.75
CA VAL A 54 8.84 -2.84 15.11
C VAL A 54 8.24 -1.70 15.93
N LEU A 55 7.06 -1.26 15.54
CA LEU A 55 6.34 -0.15 16.17
C LEU A 55 4.97 -0.64 16.62
N HIS A 56 4.65 -0.42 17.89
CA HIS A 56 3.32 -0.70 18.42
C HIS A 56 2.33 0.38 17.96
N VAL A 57 1.16 -0.03 17.49
CA VAL A 57 0.06 0.87 17.12
C VAL A 57 -1.25 0.42 17.79
N PRO A 58 -2.16 1.35 18.15
CA PRO A 58 -3.42 0.98 18.78
C PRO A 58 -4.26 0.04 17.90
N LYS A 59 -5.01 -0.86 18.55
CA LYS A 59 -6.00 -1.70 17.88
C LYS A 59 -7.26 -0.89 17.59
N PHE A 60 -7.74 -0.95 16.34
CA PHE A 60 -9.02 -0.35 15.93
C PHE A 60 -10.09 -1.44 15.76
N SER A 61 -11.37 -1.07 15.97
CA SER A 61 -12.50 -2.00 15.94
C SER A 61 -13.06 -2.27 14.54
N ARG A 62 -12.96 -1.33 13.60
CA ARG A 62 -13.37 -1.50 12.19
C ARG A 62 -12.15 -1.61 11.28
N TRP A 63 -12.16 -2.53 10.32
CA TRP A 63 -11.07 -2.68 9.36
C TRP A 63 -10.92 -1.46 8.44
N GLN A 64 -12.03 -0.76 8.15
CA GLN A 64 -12.03 0.50 7.41
C GLN A 64 -11.26 1.59 8.17
N ASP A 65 -11.45 1.66 9.49
CA ASP A 65 -10.71 2.61 10.33
C ASP A 65 -9.22 2.25 10.36
N ILE A 66 -8.85 0.96 10.37
CA ILE A 66 -7.43 0.53 10.23
C ILE A 66 -6.82 1.03 8.91
N SER A 67 -7.57 0.90 7.81
CA SER A 67 -7.15 1.30 6.47
C SER A 67 -6.97 2.82 6.35
N MET A 68 -7.89 3.58 6.92
CA MET A 68 -7.83 5.05 6.95
C MET A 68 -6.71 5.58 7.87
N MET A 69 -6.56 4.99 9.06
CA MET A 69 -5.49 5.33 10.01
C MET A 69 -4.10 4.97 9.47
N ARG A 70 -4.01 4.06 8.48
CA ARG A 70 -2.75 3.73 7.80
C ARG A 70 -2.07 4.98 7.25
N MET A 71 -2.82 5.86 6.60
CA MET A 71 -2.26 7.09 6.01
C MET A 71 -1.71 8.03 7.09
N GLU A 72 -2.44 8.21 8.20
CA GLU A 72 -1.99 9.03 9.32
C GLU A 72 -0.71 8.46 9.95
N GLN A 73 -0.70 7.17 10.30
CA GLN A 73 0.46 6.53 10.92
C GLN A 73 1.70 6.55 10.02
N ILE A 74 1.54 6.33 8.71
CA ILE A 74 2.65 6.46 7.76
C ILE A 74 3.16 7.91 7.75
N SER A 75 2.27 8.90 7.67
CA SER A 75 2.68 10.31 7.63
C SER A 75 3.44 10.75 8.90
N THR A 76 2.96 10.33 10.08
CA THR A 76 3.61 10.58 11.37
C THR A 76 4.98 9.93 11.42
N LEU A 77 5.06 8.65 11.06
CA LEU A 77 6.32 7.91 11.06
C LEU A 77 7.35 8.48 10.06
N ILE A 78 6.88 8.98 8.91
CA ILE A 78 7.76 9.68 7.96
C ILE A 78 8.32 10.94 8.58
N GLN A 79 7.47 11.76 9.19
CA GLN A 79 7.85 13.02 9.79
C GLN A 79 8.82 12.86 10.96
N GLU A 80 8.58 11.87 11.82
CA GLU A 80 9.37 11.64 13.02
C GLU A 80 10.68 10.90 12.74
N ARG A 81 10.70 10.01 11.74
CA ARG A 81 11.78 9.05 11.58
C ARG A 81 12.20 8.76 10.15
N ILE A 82 11.32 8.22 9.30
CA ILE A 82 11.74 7.63 8.01
C ILE A 82 12.47 8.64 7.12
N ARG A 83 12.04 9.92 7.11
CA ARG A 83 12.67 10.97 6.29
C ARG A 83 14.16 11.21 6.60
N HIS A 84 14.64 10.75 7.75
CA HIS A 84 16.03 10.88 8.19
C HIS A 84 16.84 9.59 8.01
N GLU A 85 16.19 8.45 7.70
CA GLU A 85 16.83 7.13 7.68
C GLU A 85 16.94 6.53 6.27
N VAL A 86 16.07 6.93 5.33
CA VAL A 86 16.01 6.32 3.99
C VAL A 86 15.94 7.35 2.86
N THR A 87 16.38 6.95 1.67
CA THR A 87 16.25 7.74 0.44
C THR A 87 14.91 7.52 -0.27
N TYR A 88 14.36 6.30 -0.15
CA TYR A 88 13.08 5.91 -0.74
C TYR A 88 12.29 5.06 0.24
N LEU A 89 10.97 5.16 0.15
CA LEU A 89 10.02 4.41 0.95
C LEU A 89 9.03 3.69 0.02
N PHE A 90 8.76 2.42 0.33
CA PHE A 90 7.60 1.71 -0.19
C PHE A 90 6.65 1.37 0.95
N CYS A 91 5.36 1.57 0.70
CA CYS A 91 4.27 1.19 1.57
C CYS A 91 3.52 0.04 0.91
N LEU A 92 3.55 -1.12 1.56
CA LEU A 92 2.94 -2.35 1.06
C LEU A 92 1.88 -2.87 2.04
N ASP A 93 0.83 -3.50 1.55
CA ASP A 93 0.02 -4.38 2.38
C ASP A 93 0.75 -5.70 2.67
N VAL A 94 0.40 -6.35 3.78
CA VAL A 94 1.10 -7.56 4.25
C VAL A 94 0.62 -8.84 3.58
N ASP A 95 -0.57 -8.83 3.00
CA ASP A 95 -1.19 -9.95 2.27
C ASP A 95 -0.66 -10.07 0.82
N LEU A 96 0.57 -9.61 0.64
CA LEU A 96 1.36 -9.68 -0.59
C LEU A 96 2.49 -10.69 -0.39
N LEU A 97 2.83 -11.48 -1.41
CA LEU A 97 4.02 -12.33 -1.41
C LEU A 97 4.93 -11.98 -2.56
N PHE A 98 6.20 -11.74 -2.25
CA PHE A 98 7.21 -11.60 -3.29
C PHE A 98 7.49 -12.96 -3.91
N VAL A 99 7.48 -13.03 -5.24
CA VAL A 99 7.72 -14.26 -6.01
C VAL A 99 8.76 -14.07 -7.12
N GLY A 100 9.27 -12.85 -7.25
CA GLY A 100 10.26 -12.47 -8.23
C GLY A 100 10.96 -11.18 -7.81
N HIS A 101 12.05 -10.84 -8.51
CA HIS A 101 12.89 -9.70 -8.16
C HIS A 101 12.10 -8.38 -8.12
N PHE A 102 12.21 -7.64 -7.01
CA PHE A 102 11.72 -6.29 -6.83
C PHE A 102 12.91 -5.43 -6.45
N GLY A 103 13.45 -4.64 -7.38
CA GLY A 103 14.71 -3.94 -7.17
C GLY A 103 14.68 -2.45 -7.50
N PRO A 104 15.88 -1.83 -7.68
CA PRO A 104 16.02 -0.40 -7.96
C PRO A 104 15.23 0.09 -9.18
N GLU A 105 14.87 -0.79 -10.12
CA GLU A 105 14.01 -0.46 -11.24
C GLU A 105 12.62 0.06 -10.81
N ALA A 106 12.16 -0.27 -9.61
CA ALA A 106 10.89 0.21 -9.06
C ALA A 106 11.00 1.61 -8.42
N LEU A 107 12.21 2.12 -8.15
CA LEU A 107 12.41 3.41 -7.46
C LEU A 107 12.02 4.60 -8.35
N GLY A 108 11.35 5.59 -7.77
CA GLY A 108 11.00 6.86 -8.41
C GLY A 108 10.62 7.89 -7.35
N ASP A 109 10.45 9.14 -7.76
CA ASP A 109 10.09 10.23 -6.85
C ASP A 109 8.73 10.01 -6.21
N LEU A 110 7.77 9.59 -7.04
CA LEU A 110 6.43 9.19 -6.63
C LEU A 110 6.03 7.98 -7.46
N VAL A 111 5.72 6.87 -6.79
CA VAL A 111 5.51 5.56 -7.39
C VAL A 111 4.07 5.10 -7.12
N ALA A 112 3.37 4.71 -8.18
CA ALA A 112 2.02 4.14 -8.09
C ALA A 112 1.97 2.73 -8.72
N GLN A 113 1.20 1.84 -8.11
CA GLN A 113 0.91 0.50 -8.62
C GLN A 113 -0.37 0.50 -9.45
N LEU A 114 -0.37 -0.11 -10.64
CA LEU A 114 -1.59 -0.36 -11.40
C LEU A 114 -2.40 -1.51 -10.78
N GLN A 115 -3.73 -1.35 -10.66
CA GLN A 115 -4.58 -2.39 -10.08
C GLN A 115 -4.75 -3.60 -10.99
N ALA A 116 -4.59 -4.79 -10.40
CA ALA A 116 -4.90 -6.03 -11.08
C ALA A 116 -6.37 -6.07 -11.52
N GLY A 117 -6.62 -6.59 -12.72
CA GLY A 117 -7.97 -6.72 -13.27
C GLY A 117 -8.57 -5.43 -13.84
N VAL A 118 -7.88 -4.30 -13.73
CA VAL A 118 -8.32 -3.02 -14.26
C VAL A 118 -7.43 -2.58 -15.43
N TYR A 119 -8.04 -2.34 -16.59
CA TYR A 119 -7.35 -2.08 -17.84
C TYR A 119 -7.38 -0.61 -18.23
N PRO A 120 -6.27 -0.03 -18.71
CA PRO A 120 -6.25 1.36 -19.22
C PRO A 120 -7.29 1.60 -20.33
N ASN A 121 -7.57 0.57 -21.14
CA ASN A 121 -8.51 0.66 -22.26
C ASN A 121 -9.97 0.39 -21.87
N ALA A 122 -10.27 0.22 -20.58
CA ALA A 122 -11.63 0.08 -20.07
C ALA A 122 -11.88 1.04 -18.90
N PRO A 123 -11.91 2.38 -19.12
CA PRO A 123 -12.18 3.35 -18.05
C PRO A 123 -13.52 3.10 -17.33
N LYS A 124 -14.48 2.45 -18.00
CA LYS A 124 -15.77 2.03 -17.42
C LYS A 124 -15.63 0.97 -16.31
N SER A 125 -14.48 0.32 -16.17
CA SER A 125 -14.21 -0.62 -15.08
C SER A 125 -13.53 0.04 -13.88
N PHE A 126 -13.20 1.34 -13.95
CA PHE A 126 -12.58 2.06 -12.85
C PHE A 126 -13.64 2.34 -11.81
N THR A 127 -13.45 1.81 -10.61
CA THR A 127 -14.40 1.97 -9.50
C THR A 127 -14.06 3.19 -8.66
N PHE A 128 -13.77 4.33 -9.30
CA PHE A 128 -13.55 5.59 -8.60
C PHE A 128 -14.80 6.00 -7.81
N GLU A 129 -14.62 6.83 -6.79
CA GLU A 129 -15.73 7.48 -6.11
C GLU A 129 -16.49 8.40 -7.08
N GLN A 130 -17.79 8.14 -7.26
CA GLN A 130 -18.65 8.84 -8.22
C GLN A 130 -19.58 9.87 -7.56
N ARG A 131 -19.65 9.92 -6.23
CA ARG A 131 -20.48 10.89 -5.50
C ARG A 131 -19.73 12.23 -5.39
N PRO A 132 -20.21 13.32 -6.02
CA PRO A 132 -19.54 14.63 -5.99
C PRO A 132 -19.36 15.23 -4.60
N GLN A 133 -20.09 14.73 -3.61
CA GLN A 133 -20.00 15.17 -2.22
C GLN A 133 -18.73 14.64 -1.53
N SER A 134 -18.14 13.55 -2.01
CA SER A 134 -16.88 13.02 -1.47
C SER A 134 -15.68 13.81 -1.98
N ALA A 135 -14.70 14.02 -1.12
CA ALA A 135 -13.39 14.53 -1.45
C ALA A 135 -12.59 13.61 -2.38
N ALA A 136 -12.96 12.33 -2.50
CA ALA A 136 -12.35 11.38 -3.42
C ALA A 136 -12.98 11.40 -4.83
N TYR A 137 -13.98 12.25 -5.08
CA TYR A 137 -14.72 12.26 -6.34
C TYR A 137 -13.82 12.44 -7.57
N ILE A 138 -14.04 11.57 -8.57
CA ILE A 138 -13.45 11.69 -9.91
C ILE A 138 -14.60 11.65 -10.92
N ALA A 139 -14.72 12.72 -11.72
CA ALA A 139 -15.81 12.84 -12.66
C ALA A 139 -15.70 11.83 -13.82
N PRO A 140 -16.82 11.40 -14.42
CA PRO A 140 -16.80 10.56 -15.62
C PRO A 140 -15.93 11.17 -16.72
N GLY A 141 -15.06 10.34 -17.31
CA GLY A 141 -14.11 10.78 -18.34
C GLY A 141 -12.81 11.37 -17.80
N GLN A 142 -12.64 11.48 -16.48
CA GLN A 142 -11.35 11.79 -15.83
C GLN A 142 -10.65 10.50 -15.36
N GLY A 143 -9.35 10.62 -15.07
CA GLY A 143 -8.50 9.53 -14.58
C GLY A 143 -7.69 8.88 -15.68
N ASP A 144 -6.39 8.73 -15.45
CA ASP A 144 -5.47 8.10 -16.39
C ASP A 144 -5.43 6.57 -16.20
N TYR A 145 -5.40 6.15 -14.93
CA TYR A 145 -5.33 4.75 -14.50
C TYR A 145 -6.08 4.57 -13.19
N TYR A 146 -6.36 3.31 -12.84
CA TYR A 146 -6.81 2.92 -11.51
C TYR A 146 -5.63 2.34 -10.73
N TYR A 147 -5.25 3.01 -9.66
CA TYR A 147 -4.09 2.71 -8.84
C TYR A 147 -4.47 1.91 -7.59
N HIS A 148 -3.67 0.90 -7.26
CA HIS A 148 -3.94 0.00 -6.14
C HIS A 148 -3.28 0.51 -4.85
N ALA A 149 -4.06 0.63 -3.78
CA ALA A 149 -3.55 1.13 -2.50
C ALA A 149 -2.63 0.14 -1.76
N ALA A 150 -2.59 -1.13 -2.17
CA ALA A 150 -1.72 -2.11 -1.54
C ALA A 150 -0.23 -1.89 -1.83
N LEU A 151 0.13 -1.06 -2.82
CA LEU A 151 1.52 -0.72 -3.11
C LEU A 151 1.64 0.70 -3.68
N PHE A 152 2.36 1.55 -2.95
CA PHE A 152 2.78 2.87 -3.41
C PHE A 152 4.10 3.22 -2.75
N GLY A 153 4.78 4.26 -3.24
CA GLY A 153 6.06 4.65 -2.66
C GLY A 153 6.63 5.90 -3.28
N GLY A 154 7.90 6.16 -2.98
CA GLY A 154 8.66 7.26 -3.54
C GLY A 154 9.66 7.86 -2.56
N ARG A 155 10.04 9.10 -2.80
CA ARG A 155 10.84 9.88 -1.85
C ARG A 155 10.00 10.17 -0.60
N PRO A 156 10.57 10.08 0.63
CA PRO A 156 9.81 10.26 1.87
C PRO A 156 8.95 11.53 1.91
N GLU A 157 9.44 12.66 1.41
CA GLU A 157 8.71 13.93 1.36
C GLU A 157 7.46 13.87 0.44
N LEU A 158 7.54 13.14 -0.67
CA LEU A 158 6.41 13.01 -1.60
C LEU A 158 5.38 11.99 -1.09
N VAL A 159 5.85 10.91 -0.45
CA VAL A 159 4.97 9.96 0.24
C VAL A 159 4.29 10.63 1.44
N TYR A 160 4.98 11.50 2.17
CA TYR A 160 4.39 12.31 3.24
C TYR A 160 3.25 13.19 2.72
N ASN A 161 3.47 13.93 1.62
CA ASN A 161 2.44 14.77 1.02
C ASN A 161 1.21 13.96 0.56
N LEU A 162 1.45 12.81 -0.09
CA LEU A 162 0.38 11.90 -0.51
C LEU A 162 -0.46 11.43 0.68
N THR A 163 0.19 10.89 1.71
CA THR A 163 -0.50 10.33 2.87
C THR A 163 -1.27 11.41 3.66
N ARG A 164 -0.68 12.60 3.82
CA ARG A 164 -1.35 13.78 4.39
C ARG A 164 -2.58 14.21 3.60
N ALA A 165 -2.51 14.24 2.27
CA ALA A 165 -3.62 14.63 1.41
C ALA A 165 -4.75 13.59 1.45
N CYS A 166 -4.42 12.31 1.41
CA CYS A 166 -5.41 11.24 1.59
C CYS A 166 -6.13 11.35 2.94
N MET A 167 -5.37 11.56 4.04
CA MET A 167 -5.94 11.72 5.38
C MET A 167 -6.85 12.96 5.47
N ALA A 168 -6.48 14.07 4.84
CA ALA A 168 -7.32 15.27 4.79
C ALA A 168 -8.63 15.01 4.03
N GLY A 169 -8.57 14.27 2.92
CA GLY A 169 -9.76 13.84 2.16
C GLY A 169 -10.69 12.97 2.99
N VAL A 170 -10.14 11.94 3.64
CA VAL A 170 -10.90 11.05 4.55
C VAL A 170 -11.56 11.85 5.67
N SER A 171 -10.82 12.78 6.29
CA SER A 171 -11.33 13.61 7.39
C SER A 171 -12.49 14.50 6.92
N LYS A 172 -12.40 15.06 5.71
CA LYS A 172 -13.47 15.87 5.12
C LYS A 172 -14.73 15.04 4.87
N ASP A 173 -14.57 13.84 4.31
CA ASP A 173 -15.69 12.93 4.05
C ASP A 173 -16.39 12.54 5.36
N LYS A 174 -15.61 12.22 6.39
CA LYS A 174 -16.11 11.88 7.73
C LYS A 174 -16.94 12.99 8.36
N VAL A 175 -16.50 14.25 8.23
CA VAL A 175 -17.27 15.43 8.72
C VAL A 175 -18.65 15.51 8.05
N THR A 176 -18.74 15.10 6.79
CA THR A 176 -19.99 15.10 6.01
C THR A 176 -20.77 13.79 6.07
N GLY A 177 -20.32 12.81 6.89
CA GLY A 177 -20.96 11.51 7.01
C GLY A 177 -20.82 10.61 5.77
N ILE A 178 -19.80 10.86 4.94
CA ILE A 178 -19.49 10.08 3.74
C ILE A 178 -18.28 9.18 4.03
N GLU A 179 -18.31 7.97 3.48
CA GLU A 179 -17.18 7.05 3.43
C GLU A 179 -16.99 6.69 1.96
N ALA A 180 -15.81 6.98 1.38
CA ALA A 180 -15.54 6.74 -0.03
C ALA A 180 -15.61 5.24 -0.38
N VAL A 181 -16.03 4.91 -1.59
CA VAL A 181 -16.38 3.53 -2.02
C VAL A 181 -15.27 2.50 -1.77
N TRP A 182 -14.00 2.89 -1.95
CA TRP A 182 -12.83 2.07 -1.64
C TRP A 182 -11.91 2.72 -0.61
N HIS A 183 -12.49 3.44 0.35
CA HIS A 183 -11.77 4.01 1.50
C HIS A 183 -10.54 4.83 1.06
N GLU A 184 -9.35 4.53 1.55
CA GLU A 184 -8.12 5.25 1.20
C GLU A 184 -7.68 5.06 -0.26
N GLU A 185 -8.06 3.96 -0.92
CA GLU A 185 -7.75 3.76 -2.35
C GLU A 185 -8.48 4.78 -3.23
N SER A 186 -9.70 5.18 -2.84
CA SER A 186 -10.43 6.24 -3.54
C SER A 186 -9.71 7.58 -3.42
N HIS A 187 -9.26 7.95 -2.23
CA HIS A 187 -8.50 9.19 -2.02
C HIS A 187 -7.11 9.15 -2.67
N LEU A 188 -6.45 7.99 -2.71
CA LEU A 188 -5.19 7.77 -3.41
C LEU A 188 -5.34 8.03 -4.92
N ASN A 189 -6.39 7.47 -5.53
CA ASN A 189 -6.68 7.69 -6.94
C ASN A 189 -7.00 9.15 -7.23
N ARG A 190 -7.75 9.83 -6.35
CA ARG A 190 -7.98 11.27 -6.45
C ARG A 190 -6.69 12.06 -6.37
N TYR A 191 -5.78 11.71 -5.46
CA TYR A 191 -4.49 12.38 -5.33
C TYR A 191 -3.66 12.27 -6.62
N PHE A 192 -3.58 11.07 -7.20
CA PHE A 192 -2.83 10.84 -8.44
C PHE A 192 -3.46 11.47 -9.69
N LEU A 193 -4.74 11.83 -9.65
CA LEU A 193 -5.35 12.63 -10.72
C LEU A 193 -4.67 14.01 -10.82
N ASP A 194 -4.42 14.64 -9.68
CA ASP A 194 -3.85 15.99 -9.59
C ASP A 194 -2.30 15.97 -9.51
N HIS A 195 -1.72 14.87 -9.00
CA HIS A 195 -0.28 14.71 -8.78
C HIS A 195 0.23 13.46 -9.51
N LYS A 196 0.68 13.62 -10.75
CA LYS A 196 1.06 12.47 -11.58
C LYS A 196 2.23 11.70 -10.97
N PRO A 197 2.15 10.36 -10.85
CA PRO A 197 3.29 9.56 -10.40
C PRO A 197 4.42 9.64 -11.43
N THR A 198 5.65 9.76 -10.95
CA THR A 198 6.85 9.74 -11.82
C THR A 198 7.19 8.32 -12.29
N LYS A 199 6.64 7.30 -11.63
CA LYS A 199 6.83 5.90 -11.98
C LYS A 199 5.54 5.10 -11.77
N LEU A 200 5.20 4.33 -12.80
CA LEU A 200 4.11 3.37 -12.77
C LEU A 200 4.68 1.96 -12.71
N LEU A 201 4.24 1.18 -11.73
CA LEU A 201 4.54 -0.24 -11.66
C LEU A 201 3.46 -1.03 -12.41
N SER A 202 3.90 -1.94 -13.27
CA SER A 202 3.01 -2.80 -14.06
C SER A 202 2.22 -3.75 -13.15
N HIS A 203 1.21 -4.40 -13.71
CA HIS A 203 0.44 -5.45 -13.03
C HIS A 203 1.29 -6.63 -12.50
N GLU A 204 2.55 -6.76 -12.95
CA GLU A 204 3.48 -7.78 -12.43
C GLU A 204 3.90 -7.51 -10.98
N PHE A 205 3.87 -6.25 -10.54
CA PHE A 205 4.23 -5.83 -9.19
C PHE A 205 3.09 -5.92 -8.18
N CYS A 206 1.90 -6.32 -8.61
CA CYS A 206 0.78 -6.70 -7.74
C CYS A 206 -0.21 -7.55 -8.53
N TRP A 207 0.09 -8.85 -8.68
CA TRP A 207 -0.66 -9.76 -9.53
C TRP A 207 -1.69 -10.59 -8.77
N ASP A 208 -2.94 -10.58 -9.22
CA ASP A 208 -4.08 -11.35 -8.67
C ASP A 208 -4.09 -12.85 -9.06
N ARG A 209 -2.99 -13.37 -9.62
CA ARG A 209 -2.82 -14.76 -10.08
C ARG A 209 -3.65 -15.14 -11.31
N THR A 210 -4.43 -14.23 -11.90
CA THR A 210 -5.17 -14.50 -13.13
C THR A 210 -4.19 -14.57 -14.31
N PRO A 211 -4.11 -15.69 -15.06
CA PRO A 211 -3.22 -15.81 -16.20
C PRO A 211 -3.55 -14.76 -17.27
N ARG A 212 -2.54 -13.97 -17.65
CA ARG A 212 -2.64 -12.95 -18.69
C ARG A 212 -1.39 -12.98 -19.54
N SER A 213 -1.55 -12.88 -20.85
CA SER A 213 -0.44 -12.97 -21.81
C SER A 213 0.63 -11.88 -21.63
N TYR A 214 0.27 -10.73 -21.04
CA TYR A 214 1.17 -9.60 -20.78
C TYR A 214 1.89 -9.69 -19.42
N ILE A 215 1.51 -10.62 -18.54
CA ILE A 215 2.25 -10.89 -17.30
C ILE A 215 3.35 -11.90 -17.66
N LYS A 216 4.60 -11.44 -17.71
CA LYS A 216 5.74 -12.29 -18.10
C LYS A 216 6.52 -12.75 -16.87
N LEU A 217 6.74 -11.83 -15.93
CA LEU A 217 7.57 -12.03 -14.76
C LEU A 217 6.84 -11.47 -13.54
N PRO A 218 5.91 -12.22 -12.92
CA PRO A 218 5.25 -11.77 -11.69
C PRO A 218 6.30 -11.52 -10.60
N ARG A 219 6.22 -10.35 -9.95
CA ARG A 219 7.12 -9.93 -8.87
C ARG A 219 6.46 -10.10 -7.51
N ILE A 220 5.18 -9.76 -7.42
CA ILE A 220 4.39 -9.90 -6.20
C ILE A 220 3.04 -10.55 -6.54
N LYS A 221 2.61 -11.50 -5.72
CA LYS A 221 1.26 -12.08 -5.73
C LYS A 221 0.41 -11.45 -4.63
N TRP A 222 -0.83 -11.15 -4.95
CA TRP A 222 -1.84 -10.76 -3.97
C TRP A 222 -2.61 -11.99 -3.48
N ILE A 223 -2.86 -12.08 -2.16
CA ILE A 223 -3.60 -13.20 -1.54
C ILE A 223 -4.96 -12.71 -0.96
N PRO A 224 -5.95 -12.39 -1.80
CA PRO A 224 -7.24 -11.89 -1.32
C PRO A 224 -8.13 -13.00 -0.72
N GLU A 225 -7.86 -14.27 -1.02
CA GLU A 225 -8.71 -15.42 -0.67
C GLU A 225 -8.84 -15.65 0.85
N GLU A 226 -8.01 -14.98 1.64
CA GLU A 226 -7.90 -15.18 3.08
C GLU A 226 -8.54 -14.06 3.91
N TYR A 227 -9.10 -13.03 3.26
CA TYR A 227 -9.80 -11.95 3.98
C TYR A 227 -10.93 -12.44 4.87
N LYS A 228 -11.64 -13.50 4.46
CA LYS A 228 -12.70 -14.13 5.27
C LYS A 228 -12.17 -14.73 6.58
N ILE A 229 -10.90 -15.11 6.62
CA ILE A 229 -10.24 -15.71 7.79
C ILE A 229 -9.82 -14.62 8.77
N VAL A 230 -9.30 -13.50 8.26
CA VAL A 230 -8.68 -12.45 9.10
C VAL A 230 -9.61 -11.29 9.48
N ARG A 231 -10.67 -11.03 8.71
CA ARG A 231 -11.63 -9.93 8.97
C ARG A 231 -12.83 -10.34 9.82
N GLY A 232 -12.96 -11.62 10.17
CA GLY A 232 -14.15 -12.17 10.84
C GLY A 232 -15.35 -12.20 9.90
N ALA A 233 -16.27 -13.14 10.13
CA ALA A 233 -17.60 -13.10 9.53
C ALA A 233 -18.45 -12.00 10.17
#